data_AF-A0A6B3H4C3-F1
#
_entry.id   AF-A0A6B3H4C3-F1
#
_cell.length_a   1.000
_cell.length_b   1.000
_cell.length_c   1.000
_cell.angle_alpha   90.00
_cell.angle_beta   90.00
_cell.angle_gamma   90.00
#
_symmetry.space_group_name_H-M   'P 1'
#
loop_
_entity.id
_entity.type
_entity.pdbx_description
1 polymer ?
#
loop_
_entity_poly.entity_id
_entity_poly.type
_entity_poly.pdbx_seq_one_letter_code
_entity_poly.pdbx_strand_id
1 'polypeptide(L)'
;MSITTGTEGESVTPANPASDTVAQTTDVTALLERGRALSAPVLRAAVDRLAPPMDTVAAYHFGWIDAEGRPSDGDGGKAVRPALALLSAEVAGAPAEAGIPGAVAVELVHNFSLLHDDLMDGDEQRRHR
;
A
#
# COMPACT_ATOMS: atom_id res chain seq x y z
N MET A 1 -40.72 56.41 12.01
CA MET A 1 -39.68 55.41 12.29
C MET A 1 -40.32 54.03 12.21
N SER A 2 -40.33 53.42 11.03
CA SER A 2 -40.40 51.96 10.84
C SER A 2 -40.27 51.68 9.34
N ILE A 3 -39.63 50.57 9.04
CA ILE A 3 -38.75 50.34 7.89
C ILE A 3 -39.50 49.51 6.84
N THR A 4 -39.31 49.87 5.57
CA THR A 4 -39.74 49.06 4.41
C THR A 4 -38.77 47.90 4.21
N THR A 5 -39.27 46.66 4.20
CA THR A 5 -38.73 45.50 3.45
C THR A 5 -39.89 44.49 3.36
N GLY A 6 -40.35 43.98 2.22
CA GLY A 6 -39.61 43.64 0.99
C GLY A 6 -39.73 42.12 0.79
N THR A 7 -40.77 41.73 0.02
CA THR A 7 -40.84 40.58 -0.91
C THR A 7 -40.39 39.17 -0.46
N GLU A 8 -41.41 38.29 -0.41
CA GLU A 8 -41.50 36.92 -0.93
C GLU A 8 -40.37 35.90 -0.69
N GLY A 9 -40.77 34.74 -0.16
CA GLY A 9 -39.90 33.61 0.10
C GLY A 9 -39.30 33.03 -1.17
N GLU A 10 -37.99 33.22 -1.32
CA GLU A 10 -37.18 32.52 -2.29
C GLU A 10 -36.60 31.25 -1.64
N SER A 11 -37.04 30.08 -2.09
CA SER A 11 -36.46 28.81 -1.69
C SER A 11 -35.03 28.72 -2.24
N VAL A 12 -34.04 28.90 -1.38
CA VAL A 12 -32.64 28.65 -1.72
C VAL A 12 -32.46 27.14 -1.94
N THR A 13 -32.51 26.72 -3.19
CA THR A 13 -32.02 25.40 -3.59
C THR A 13 -30.51 25.48 -3.54
N PRO A 14 -29.80 24.65 -2.74
CA PRO A 14 -28.35 24.63 -2.84
C PRO A 14 -28.03 24.13 -4.25
N ALA A 15 -27.44 25.00 -5.06
CA ALA A 15 -26.82 24.60 -6.31
C ALA A 15 -25.71 23.61 -5.94
N ASN A 16 -25.98 22.32 -6.10
CA ASN A 16 -24.93 21.32 -6.13
C ASN A 16 -24.15 21.62 -7.42
N PRO A 17 -22.89 22.11 -7.39
CA PRO A 17 -22.11 22.12 -8.60
C PRO A 17 -22.03 20.66 -9.02
N ALA A 18 -22.61 20.34 -10.17
CA ALA A 18 -22.44 19.04 -10.78
C ALA A 18 -20.92 18.84 -10.93
N SER A 19 -20.34 18.12 -9.98
CA SER A 19 -19.04 17.56 -10.14
C SER A 19 -19.28 16.47 -11.18
N ASP A 20 -19.02 16.81 -12.44
CA ASP A 20 -18.77 15.84 -13.51
C ASP A 20 -17.49 15.07 -13.14
N THR A 21 -17.56 14.33 -12.03
CA THR A 21 -16.66 13.24 -11.75
C THR A 21 -17.16 12.13 -12.63
N VAL A 22 -16.71 12.15 -13.89
CA VAL A 22 -16.65 10.94 -14.70
C VAL A 22 -15.99 9.92 -13.80
N ALA A 23 -16.76 8.95 -13.30
CA ALA A 23 -16.24 7.87 -12.49
C ALA A 23 -15.23 7.14 -13.38
N GLN A 24 -13.94 7.47 -13.23
CA GLN A 24 -12.90 6.74 -13.92
C GLN A 24 -12.97 5.31 -13.37
N THR A 25 -13.25 4.37 -14.26
CA THR A 25 -13.13 2.94 -13.95
C THR A 25 -11.69 2.71 -13.51
N THR A 26 -11.50 2.62 -12.20
CA THR A 26 -10.19 2.38 -11.61
C THR A 26 -9.91 0.89 -11.77
N ASP A 27 -8.93 0.55 -12.61
CA ASP A 27 -8.45 -0.82 -12.70
C ASP A 27 -7.73 -1.17 -11.39
N VAL A 28 -8.38 -2.01 -10.59
CA VAL A 28 -7.85 -2.49 -9.30
C VAL A 28 -6.52 -3.21 -9.51
N THR A 29 -6.38 -3.97 -10.59
CA THR A 29 -5.15 -4.73 -10.85
C THR A 29 -3.99 -3.78 -11.13
N ALA A 30 -4.23 -2.72 -11.92
CA ALA A 30 -3.24 -1.70 -12.19
C ALA A 30 -2.77 -0.97 -10.91
N LEU A 31 -3.68 -0.72 -9.95
CA LEU A 31 -3.31 -0.14 -8.66
C LEU A 31 -2.39 -1.05 -7.84
N LEU A 32 -2.72 -2.35 -7.78
CA LEU A 32 -1.91 -3.33 -7.06
C LEU A 32 -0.54 -3.48 -7.71
N GLU A 33 -0.48 -3.52 -9.04
CA GLU A 33 0.77 -3.65 -9.78
C GLU A 33 1.65 -2.40 -9.63
N ARG A 34 1.05 -1.20 -9.68
CA ARG A 34 1.78 0.05 -9.41
C ARG A 34 2.36 0.08 -8.00
N GLY A 35 1.58 -0.35 -7.01
CA GLY A 35 2.04 -0.52 -5.63
C GLY A 35 3.27 -1.40 -5.55
N ARG A 36 3.20 -2.61 -6.14
CA ARG A 36 4.31 -3.56 -6.18
C ARG A 36 5.53 -2.99 -6.90
N ALA A 37 5.36 -2.46 -8.10
CA ALA A 37 6.44 -1.99 -8.96
C ALA A 37 7.26 -0.87 -8.31
N LEU A 38 6.59 0.05 -7.61
CA LEU A 38 7.26 1.17 -6.94
C LEU A 38 7.88 0.79 -5.59
N SER A 39 7.26 -0.11 -4.82
CA SER A 39 7.76 -0.44 -3.47
C SER A 39 8.76 -1.59 -3.43
N ALA A 40 8.61 -2.62 -4.28
CA ALA A 40 9.39 -3.85 -4.19
C ALA A 40 10.91 -3.64 -4.35
N PRO A 41 11.41 -2.82 -5.30
CA PRO A 41 12.84 -2.57 -5.42
C PRO A 41 13.43 -1.87 -4.19
N VAL A 42 12.69 -0.94 -3.59
CA VAL A 42 13.11 -0.20 -2.40
C VAL A 42 13.10 -1.09 -1.17
N LEU A 43 12.08 -1.94 -1.03
CA LEU A 43 12.00 -2.95 0.02
C LEU A 43 13.19 -3.92 -0.07
N ARG A 44 13.47 -4.46 -1.26
CA ARG A 44 14.59 -5.38 -1.47
C ARG A 44 15.92 -4.73 -1.15
N ALA A 45 16.17 -3.53 -1.66
CA ALA A 45 17.39 -2.78 -1.34
C ALA A 45 17.54 -2.47 0.16
N ALA A 46 16.44 -2.29 0.89
CA ALA A 46 16.48 -2.11 2.34
C ALA A 46 16.88 -3.41 3.05
N VAL A 47 16.34 -4.55 2.63
CA VAL A 47 16.63 -5.88 3.19
C VAL A 47 18.05 -6.33 2.88
N ASP A 48 18.55 -6.07 1.67
CA ASP A 48 19.92 -6.44 1.26
C ASP A 48 21.02 -5.71 2.07
N ARG A 49 20.67 -4.68 2.85
CA ARG A 49 21.59 -3.96 3.75
C ARG A 49 21.63 -4.51 5.17
N LEU A 50 20.82 -5.53 5.49
CA LEU A 50 20.87 -6.16 6.81
C LEU A 50 22.20 -6.88 7.00
N ALA A 51 22.67 -6.97 8.25
CA ALA A 51 23.91 -7.67 8.55
C ALA A 51 23.75 -9.19 8.33
N PRO A 52 24.76 -9.89 7.78
CA PRO A 52 24.68 -11.34 7.66
C PRO A 52 24.48 -12.03 9.03
N PRO A 53 23.64 -13.09 9.11
CA PRO A 53 22.91 -13.74 8.02
C PRO A 53 21.49 -13.18 7.77
N MET A 54 21.12 -12.06 8.40
CA MET A 54 19.73 -11.55 8.39
C MET A 54 19.23 -11.19 6.99
N ASP A 55 20.12 -10.71 6.12
CA ASP A 55 19.85 -10.47 4.69
C ASP A 55 19.37 -11.73 3.98
N THR A 56 20.08 -12.85 4.13
CA THR A 56 19.74 -14.13 3.50
C THR A 56 18.49 -14.78 4.12
N VAL A 57 18.34 -14.73 5.45
CA VAL A 57 17.14 -15.24 6.14
C VAL A 57 15.90 -14.46 5.72
N ALA A 58 16.00 -13.13 5.64
CA ALA A 58 14.91 -12.29 5.15
C ALA A 58 14.63 -12.57 3.67
N ALA A 59 15.66 -12.70 2.82
CA ALA A 59 15.48 -13.03 1.41
C ALA A 59 14.76 -14.37 1.21
N TYR A 60 15.06 -15.39 2.03
CA TYR A 60 14.32 -16.66 2.04
C TYR A 60 12.87 -16.45 2.44
N HIS A 61 12.60 -15.71 3.53
CA HIS A 61 11.23 -15.40 3.96
C HIS A 61 10.43 -14.69 2.86
N PHE A 62 11.01 -13.67 2.22
CA PHE A 62 10.40 -12.97 1.09
C PHE A 62 10.28 -13.83 -0.18
N GLY A 63 10.96 -14.98 -0.22
CA GLY A 63 10.91 -15.89 -1.37
C GLY A 63 11.80 -15.51 -2.53
N TRP A 64 12.80 -14.67 -2.29
CA TRP A 64 13.78 -14.29 -3.31
C TRP A 64 14.87 -15.37 -3.48
N ILE A 65 15.03 -16.23 -2.49
CA ILE A 65 15.91 -17.41 -2.53
C ILE A 65 15.23 -18.64 -1.93
N ASP A 66 15.68 -19.83 -2.32
CA ASP A 66 15.28 -21.12 -1.74
C ASP A 66 16.11 -21.47 -0.49
N ALA A 67 15.84 -22.65 0.10
CA ALA A 67 16.50 -23.12 1.33
C ALA A 67 18.01 -23.34 1.15
N GLU A 68 18.48 -23.53 -0.08
CA GLU A 68 19.89 -23.65 -0.43
C GLU A 68 20.53 -22.31 -0.85
N GLY A 69 19.77 -21.22 -0.79
CA GLY A 69 20.22 -19.86 -1.12
C GLY A 69 20.27 -19.55 -2.61
N ARG A 70 19.62 -20.35 -3.46
CA ARG A 70 19.53 -20.11 -4.90
C ARG A 70 18.34 -19.18 -5.20
N PRO A 71 18.41 -18.33 -6.23
CA PRO A 71 17.29 -17.46 -6.60
C PRO A 71 15.98 -18.23 -6.80
N SER A 72 14.88 -17.68 -6.32
CA SER A 72 13.54 -18.25 -6.44
C SER A 72 12.53 -17.16 -6.82
N ASP A 73 11.53 -17.54 -7.62
CA ASP A 73 10.36 -16.71 -7.91
C ASP A 73 9.24 -17.11 -6.95
N GLY A 74 9.36 -16.69 -5.68
CA GLY A 74 8.29 -16.84 -4.71
C GLY A 74 7.08 -15.96 -5.03
N ASP A 75 5.89 -16.40 -4.59
CA ASP A 75 4.66 -15.63 -4.77
C ASP A 75 4.75 -14.27 -4.07
N GLY A 76 4.94 -13.23 -4.87
CA GLY A 76 4.83 -11.85 -4.43
C GLY A 76 3.46 -11.62 -3.80
N GLY A 77 3.43 -11.12 -2.55
CA GLY A 77 2.17 -10.90 -1.83
C GLY A 77 1.20 -9.99 -2.58
N LYS A 78 -0.06 -9.91 -2.18
CA LYS A 78 -1.17 -9.27 -2.93
C LYS A 78 -1.01 -7.76 -3.24
N ALA A 79 0.04 -7.09 -2.74
CA ALA A 79 0.34 -5.67 -2.94
C ALA A 79 -0.76 -4.67 -2.52
N VAL A 80 -1.71 -5.11 -1.69
CA VAL A 80 -2.79 -4.24 -1.18
C VAL A 80 -2.22 -3.12 -0.30
N ARG A 81 -1.33 -3.46 0.64
CA ARG A 81 -0.71 -2.51 1.58
C ARG A 81 0.12 -1.42 0.87
N PRO A 82 1.03 -1.75 -0.08
CA PRO A 82 1.75 -0.72 -0.81
C PRO A 82 0.82 0.13 -1.68
N ALA A 83 -0.16 -0.46 -2.37
CA ALA A 83 -1.13 0.30 -3.15
C ALA A 83 -1.90 1.33 -2.29
N LEU A 84 -2.34 0.94 -1.08
CA LEU A 84 -3.02 1.84 -0.15
C LEU A 84 -2.12 2.98 0.34
N ALA A 85 -0.84 2.71 0.61
CA ALA A 85 0.10 3.75 1.05
C ALA A 85 0.35 4.79 -0.06
N LEU A 86 0.48 4.35 -1.31
CA LEU A 86 0.62 5.23 -2.48
C LEU A 86 -0.64 6.07 -2.70
N LEU A 87 -1.82 5.44 -2.68
CA LEU A 87 -3.11 6.14 -2.79
C LEU A 87 -3.30 7.16 -1.66
N SER A 88 -2.84 6.85 -0.46
CA SER A 88 -2.93 7.77 0.69
C SER A 88 -2.13 9.06 0.45
N ALA A 89 -0.96 8.97 -0.21
CA ALA A 89 -0.19 10.14 -0.61
C ALA A 89 -0.94 10.98 -1.66
N GLU A 90 -1.55 10.32 -2.66
CA GLU A 90 -2.34 10.99 -3.71
C GLU A 90 -3.57 11.70 -3.15
N VAL A 91 -4.28 11.07 -2.22
CA VAL A 91 -5.43 11.69 -1.52
C VAL A 91 -5.01 12.92 -0.71
N ALA A 92 -3.79 12.93 -0.18
CA ALA A 92 -3.21 14.08 0.51
C ALA A 92 -2.68 15.18 -0.45
N GLY A 93 -2.81 15.01 -1.78
CA GLY A 93 -2.33 15.95 -2.79
C GLY A 93 -0.84 15.84 -3.11
N ALA A 94 -0.18 14.76 -2.68
CA ALA A 94 1.23 14.48 -2.96
C ALA A 94 1.37 13.46 -4.11
N PRO A 95 2.52 13.40 -4.80
CA PRO A 95 2.79 12.32 -5.75
C PRO A 95 2.83 10.95 -5.03
N ALA A 96 2.41 9.88 -5.68
CA ALA A 96 2.38 8.53 -5.09
C ALA A 96 3.74 8.08 -4.54
N GLU A 97 4.83 8.53 -5.15
CA GLU A 97 6.20 8.26 -4.75
C GLU A 97 6.48 8.71 -3.31
N ALA A 98 5.78 9.75 -2.83
CA ALA A 98 5.85 10.19 -1.42
C ALA A 98 5.32 9.12 -0.46
N GLY A 99 4.47 8.20 -0.92
CA GLY A 99 3.95 7.06 -0.16
C GLY A 99 4.89 5.85 -0.10
N ILE A 100 5.95 5.80 -0.93
CA ILE A 100 6.87 4.65 -0.99
C ILE A 100 7.51 4.33 0.37
N PRO A 101 8.03 5.29 1.16
CA PRO A 101 8.58 4.99 2.48
C PRO A 101 7.54 4.35 3.42
N GLY A 102 6.29 4.82 3.37
CA GLY A 102 5.18 4.25 4.13
C GLY A 102 4.83 2.82 3.66
N ALA A 103 4.78 2.61 2.35
CA ALA A 103 4.56 1.29 1.75
C ALA A 103 5.61 0.26 2.22
N VAL A 104 6.89 0.64 2.16
CA VAL A 104 8.01 -0.21 2.59
C VAL A 104 7.96 -0.48 4.09
N ALA A 105 7.70 0.53 4.92
CA ALA A 105 7.62 0.37 6.37
C ALA A 105 6.48 -0.59 6.78
N VAL A 106 5.30 -0.44 6.18
CA VAL A 106 4.15 -1.32 6.45
C VAL A 106 4.41 -2.74 5.98
N GLU A 107 5.08 -2.94 4.84
CA GLU A 107 5.50 -4.27 4.41
C GLU A 107 6.51 -4.90 5.37
N LEU A 108 7.51 -4.16 5.84
CA LEU A 108 8.48 -4.67 6.82
C LEU A 108 7.81 -5.09 8.12
N VAL A 109 6.94 -4.25 8.70
CA VAL A 109 6.24 -4.56 9.96
C VAL A 109 5.33 -5.78 9.80
N HIS A 110 4.66 -5.92 8.66
CA HIS A 110 3.82 -7.10 8.40
C HIS A 110 4.65 -8.38 8.30
N ASN A 111 5.77 -8.36 7.57
CA ASN A 111 6.59 -9.57 7.45
C ASN A 111 7.29 -9.91 8.78
N PHE A 112 7.63 -8.90 9.59
CA PHE A 112 8.04 -9.10 10.98
C PHE A 112 6.96 -9.85 11.77
N SER A 113 5.69 -9.44 11.70
CA SER A 113 4.63 -10.13 12.44
C SER A 113 4.48 -11.56 11.95
N LEU A 114 4.48 -11.79 10.62
CA LEU A 114 4.35 -13.14 10.06
C LEU A 114 5.46 -14.09 10.55
N LEU A 115 6.71 -13.66 10.54
CA LEU A 115 7.84 -14.46 11.05
C LEU A 115 7.68 -14.82 12.52
N HIS A 116 7.23 -13.87 13.33
CA HIS A 116 7.02 -14.10 14.75
C HIS A 116 5.80 -14.99 15.01
N ASP A 117 4.72 -14.80 14.27
CA ASP A 117 3.50 -15.59 14.38
C ASP A 117 3.78 -17.05 14.03
N ASP A 118 4.50 -17.32 12.93
CA ASP A 118 4.85 -18.69 12.52
C ASP A 118 5.61 -19.44 13.63
N LEU A 119 6.54 -18.75 14.30
CA LEU A 119 7.28 -19.32 15.43
C LEU A 119 6.40 -19.53 16.67
N MET A 120 5.53 -18.58 16.99
CA MET A 120 4.64 -18.64 18.16
C MET A 120 3.57 -19.73 18.00
N ASP A 121 3.05 -19.91 16.79
CA ASP A 121 1.98 -20.86 16.49
C ASP A 121 2.52 -22.26 16.16
N GLY A 122 3.83 -22.39 15.90
CA GLY A 122 4.46 -23.64 15.51
C GLY A 122 4.14 -24.05 14.07
N ASP A 123 3.85 -23.07 13.21
CA ASP A 123 3.56 -23.29 11.80
C ASP A 123 4.85 -23.67 11.05
N GLU A 124 4.96 -24.95 10.64
CA GLU A 124 6.13 -25.44 9.89
C GLU A 124 6.15 -25.00 8.42
N GLN A 125 5.03 -24.52 7.88
CA GLN A 125 4.89 -24.18 6.46
C GLN A 125 4.12 -22.89 6.24
N ARG A 126 4.59 -22.07 5.30
CA ARG A 126 3.87 -20.88 4.84
C ARG A 126 3.93 -20.74 3.33
N ARG A 127 2.76 -20.59 2.70
CA ARG A 127 2.59 -20.54 1.23
C ARG A 127 3.25 -21.74 0.53
N HIS A 128 3.04 -22.93 1.09
CA HIS A 128 3.58 -24.19 0.56
C HIS A 128 5.12 -24.25 0.52
N ARG A 129 5.80 -23.51 1.41
CA ARG A 129 7.24 -23.58 1.64
C ARG A 129 7.56 -23.71 3.11
#